data_AF-A0A150LXD3-F1
#
_entry.id   AF-A0A150LXD3-F1
#
_cell.length_a   1.000
_cell.length_b   1.000
_cell.length_c   1.000
_cell.angle_alpha   90.00
_cell.angle_beta   90.00
_cell.angle_gamma   90.00
#
_symmetry.space_group_name_H-M   'P 1'
#
loop_
_entity.id
_entity.type
_entity.pdbx_description
1 polymer ?
#
loop_
_entity_poly.entity_id
_entity_poly.type
_entity_poly.pdbx_seq_one_letter_code
_entity_poly.pdbx_strand_id
1 'polypeptide(L)'
;MSTKRRTYKSYSPELKLEAVKRALAGESVKVIAHHFDITDPDYIYKWMNQYEMYGEVGLKRKIRNHPQLDKDAIIQELEMESAYSSLVRIFGNEIKRKREEVLIKVSDN
;
A
#
# COMPACT_ATOMS: atom_id res chain seq x y z
N MET A 1 -22.82 18.03 4.49
CA MET A 1 -22.10 17.97 3.20
C MET A 1 -22.01 16.50 2.76
N SER A 2 -22.83 16.05 1.80
CA SER A 2 -22.80 14.66 1.32
C SER A 2 -21.62 14.48 0.36
N THR A 3 -20.65 13.65 0.72
CA THR A 3 -19.53 13.32 -0.18
C THR A 3 -20.03 12.35 -1.25
N LYS A 4 -20.20 12.83 -2.49
CA LYS A 4 -20.49 11.95 -3.64
C LYS A 4 -19.42 10.86 -3.73
N ARG A 5 -19.82 9.59 -3.60
CA ARG A 5 -18.92 8.45 -3.83
C ARG A 5 -18.49 8.46 -5.29
N ARG A 6 -17.19 8.58 -5.55
CA ARG A 6 -16.63 8.42 -6.91
C ARG A 6 -16.78 6.96 -7.31
N THR A 7 -17.63 6.68 -8.30
CA THR A 7 -17.71 5.37 -8.93
C THR A 7 -16.60 5.26 -9.96
N TYR A 8 -15.84 4.17 -9.92
CA TYR A 8 -14.76 3.91 -10.88
C TYR A 8 -15.22 2.86 -11.88
N LYS A 9 -15.29 3.23 -13.17
CA LYS A 9 -15.60 2.28 -14.24
C LYS A 9 -14.38 1.41 -14.48
N SER A 10 -14.55 0.10 -14.32
CA SER A 10 -13.50 -0.87 -14.60
C SER A 10 -13.65 -1.39 -16.02
N TYR A 11 -12.56 -1.40 -16.78
CA TYR A 11 -12.51 -1.96 -18.13
C TYR A 11 -11.77 -3.30 -18.10
N SER A 12 -12.29 -4.29 -18.82
CA SER A 12 -11.68 -5.62 -18.89
C SER A 12 -10.34 -5.56 -19.68
N PRO A 13 -9.37 -6.45 -19.39
CA PRO A 13 -8.10 -6.47 -20.12
C PRO A 13 -8.28 -6.63 -21.64
N GLU A 14 -9.28 -7.40 -22.06
CA GLU A 14 -9.57 -7.70 -23.47
C GLU A 14 -10.02 -6.43 -24.21
N LEU A 15 -10.93 -5.65 -23.59
CA LEU A 15 -11.38 -4.38 -24.13
C LEU A 15 -10.22 -3.38 -24.27
N LYS A 16 -9.36 -3.29 -23.24
CA LYS A 16 -8.19 -2.41 -23.29
C LYS A 16 -7.25 -2.81 -24.42
N LEU A 17 -7.01 -4.10 -24.61
CA LEU A 17 -6.14 -4.62 -25.66
C LEU A 17 -6.70 -4.29 -27.05
N GLU A 18 -8.00 -4.46 -27.25
CA GLU A 18 -8.64 -4.11 -28.52
C GLU A 18 -8.57 -2.60 -28.80
N ALA A 19 -8.84 -1.76 -27.79
CA ALA A 19 -8.72 -0.31 -27.90
C ALA A 19 -7.30 0.13 -28.27
N VAL A 20 -6.27 -0.46 -27.67
CA VAL A 20 -4.87 -0.17 -27.99
C VAL A 20 -4.52 -0.63 -29.41
N LYS A 21 -4.96 -1.83 -29.84
CA LYS A 21 -4.73 -2.33 -31.20
C LYS A 21 -5.32 -1.41 -32.27
N ARG A 22 -6.54 -0.92 -32.07
CA ARG A 22 -7.18 0.05 -32.98
C ARG A 22 -6.44 1.40 -32.98
N ALA A 23 -5.99 1.87 -31.82
CA ALA A 23 -5.21 3.11 -31.74
C ALA A 23 -3.87 2.98 -32.49
N LEU A 24 -3.19 1.83 -32.38
CA LEU A 24 -1.96 1.54 -33.12
C LEU A 24 -2.19 1.39 -34.63
N ALA A 25 -3.39 0.97 -35.04
CA ALA A 25 -3.80 0.96 -36.45
C ALA A 25 -4.07 2.36 -37.02
N GLY A 26 -3.99 3.42 -36.20
CA GLY A 26 -4.17 4.81 -36.61
C GLY A 26 -5.60 5.34 -36.43
N GLU A 27 -6.49 4.61 -35.75
CA GLU A 27 -7.82 5.12 -35.43
C GLU A 27 -7.76 6.24 -34.38
N SER A 28 -8.65 7.23 -34.51
CA SER A 28 -8.73 8.33 -33.56
C SER A 28 -9.18 7.85 -32.18
N VAL A 29 -8.40 8.20 -31.15
CA VAL A 29 -8.67 7.87 -29.74
C VAL A 29 -10.07 8.29 -29.30
N LYS A 30 -10.60 9.40 -29.83
CA LYS A 30 -11.97 9.85 -29.53
C LYS A 30 -13.04 8.90 -30.08
N VAL A 31 -12.83 8.36 -31.28
CA VAL A 31 -13.74 7.41 -31.93
C VAL A 31 -13.72 6.08 -31.19
N ILE A 32 -12.53 5.61 -30.83
CA ILE A 32 -12.34 4.40 -30.03
C ILE A 32 -13.03 4.55 -28.66
N ALA A 33 -12.83 5.68 -27.99
CA ALA A 33 -13.46 5.96 -26.70
C ALA A 33 -14.99 5.94 -26.79
N HIS A 34 -15.55 6.55 -27.84
CA HIS A 34 -16.99 6.51 -28.10
C HIS A 34 -17.49 5.08 -28.37
N HIS A 35 -16.77 4.31 -29.19
CA HIS A 35 -17.14 2.93 -29.54
C HIS A 35 -17.17 2.00 -28.32
N PHE A 36 -16.20 2.14 -27.40
CA PHE A 36 -16.11 1.31 -26.20
C PHE A 36 -16.78 1.92 -24.95
N ASP A 37 -17.54 3.02 -25.12
CA ASP A 37 -18.17 3.77 -24.04
C ASP A 37 -17.17 4.10 -22.90
N ILE A 38 -15.96 4.51 -23.29
CA ILE A 38 -14.90 4.93 -22.38
C ILE A 38 -15.16 6.37 -21.99
N THR A 39 -15.32 6.60 -20.69
CA THR A 39 -15.67 7.93 -20.15
C THR A 39 -14.62 9.00 -20.46
N ASP A 40 -13.34 8.62 -20.47
CA ASP A 40 -12.23 9.53 -20.69
C ASP A 40 -11.27 8.95 -21.75
N PRO A 41 -11.15 9.59 -22.93
CA PRO A 41 -10.21 9.19 -23.97
C PRO A 41 -8.76 9.06 -23.47
N ASP A 42 -8.38 9.78 -22.40
CA ASP A 42 -7.04 9.73 -21.82
C ASP A 42 -6.67 8.34 -21.25
N TYR A 43 -7.66 7.50 -20.95
CA TYR A 43 -7.39 6.13 -20.55
C TYR A 43 -6.72 5.32 -21.65
N ILE A 44 -7.03 5.59 -22.92
CA ILE A 44 -6.47 4.85 -24.05
C ILE A 44 -4.98 5.19 -24.20
N TYR A 45 -4.58 6.47 -24.07
CA TYR A 45 -3.15 6.84 -24.07
C TYR A 45 -2.39 6.16 -22.92
N LYS A 46 -2.99 6.08 -21.72
CA LYS A 46 -2.38 5.36 -20.59
C LYS A 46 -2.19 3.87 -20.89
N TRP A 47 -3.18 3.24 -21.53
CA TRP A 47 -3.08 1.84 -21.94
C TRP A 47 -2.05 1.61 -23.03
N MET A 48 -1.93 2.53 -24.01
CA MET A 48 -0.88 2.47 -25.02
C MET A 48 0.51 2.52 -24.38
N ASN A 49 0.74 3.47 -23.46
CA ASN A 49 2.02 3.57 -22.75
C ASN A 49 2.32 2.30 -21.92
N GLN A 50 1.30 1.74 -21.26
CA GLN A 50 1.45 0.48 -20.51
C GLN A 50 1.76 -0.70 -21.42
N TYR A 51 1.15 -0.73 -22.61
CA TYR A 51 1.37 -1.75 -23.62
C TYR A 51 2.78 -1.64 -24.23
N GLU A 52 3.28 -0.42 -24.47
CA GLU A 52 4.64 -0.20 -24.96
C GLU A 52 5.70 -0.62 -23.93
N MET A 53 5.47 -0.35 -22.64
CA MET A 53 6.42 -0.69 -21.57
C MET A 53 6.39 -2.16 -21.16
N TYR A 54 5.22 -2.78 -21.09
CA TYR A 54 5.02 -4.10 -20.46
C TYR A 54 4.26 -5.11 -21.33
N GLY A 55 3.92 -4.75 -22.57
CA GLY A 55 3.10 -5.56 -23.46
C GLY A 55 1.69 -5.80 -22.92
N GLU A 56 1.08 -6.93 -23.30
CA GLU A 56 -0.27 -7.31 -22.86
C GLU A 56 -0.39 -7.48 -21.34
N VAL A 57 0.72 -7.84 -20.67
CA VAL A 57 0.77 -7.99 -19.20
C VAL A 57 0.47 -6.65 -18.51
N GLY A 58 0.89 -5.53 -19.11
CA GLY A 58 0.65 -4.18 -18.60
C GLY A 58 -0.83 -3.78 -18.56
N LEU A 59 -1.68 -4.41 -19.37
CA LEU A 59 -3.12 -4.09 -19.45
C LEU A 59 -3.95 -4.84 -18.39
N LYS A 60 -3.38 -5.91 -17.80
CA LYS A 60 -4.05 -6.70 -16.76
C LYS A 60 -4.23 -5.86 -15.49
N ARG A 61 -5.34 -6.09 -14.79
CA ARG A 61 -5.63 -5.41 -13.52
C ARG A 61 -4.56 -5.82 -12.50
N LYS A 62 -3.84 -4.84 -11.95
CA LYS A 62 -3.02 -5.07 -10.75
C LYS A 62 -3.97 -5.46 -9.62
N ILE A 63 -3.90 -6.72 -9.20
CA ILE A 63 -4.62 -7.17 -8.01
C ILE A 63 -3.99 -6.40 -6.84
N ARG A 64 -4.75 -5.47 -6.26
CA ARG A 64 -4.37 -4.84 -4.99
C ARG A 64 -4.66 -5.86 -3.90
N ASN A 65 -3.76 -6.81 -3.73
CA ASN A 65 -3.69 -7.59 -2.50
C ASN A 65 -3.30 -6.60 -1.40
N HIS A 66 -4.29 -6.03 -0.73
CA HIS A 66 -4.08 -5.49 0.60
C HIS A 66 -4.20 -6.70 1.53
N PRO A 67 -3.09 -7.30 2.00
CA PRO A 67 -3.20 -8.21 3.13
C PRO A 67 -3.92 -7.43 4.23
N GLN A 68 -5.06 -7.94 4.69
CA GLN A 68 -5.70 -7.41 5.88
C GLN A 68 -4.78 -7.79 7.04
N LEU A 69 -3.80 -6.93 7.32
CA LEU A 69 -3.00 -7.07 8.52
C LEU A 69 -3.95 -6.87 9.68
N ASP A 70 -4.06 -7.90 10.52
CA ASP A 70 -4.94 -7.88 11.68
C ASP A 70 -4.51 -6.73 12.60
N LYS A 71 -5.41 -5.76 12.76
CA LYS A 71 -5.12 -4.55 13.53
C LYS A 71 -4.88 -4.88 14.99
N ASP A 72 -5.53 -5.94 15.49
CA ASP A 72 -5.42 -6.36 16.88
C ASP A 72 -4.05 -7.00 17.14
N ALA A 73 -3.50 -7.73 16.16
CA ALA A 73 -2.14 -8.26 16.22
C ALA A 73 -1.08 -7.14 16.22
N ILE A 74 -1.26 -6.10 15.41
CA ILE A 74 -0.34 -4.94 15.37
C ILE A 74 -0.40 -4.16 16.67
N ILE A 75 -1.61 -3.95 17.24
CA ILE A 75 -1.77 -3.24 18.52
C ILE A 75 -1.15 -4.06 19.66
N GLN A 76 -1.35 -5.39 19.69
CA GLN A 76 -0.68 -6.26 20.68
C GLN A 76 0.84 -6.23 20.57
N GLU A 77 1.38 -6.25 19.35
CA GLU A 77 2.83 -6.21 19.13
C GLU A 77 3.43 -4.87 19.57
N LEU A 78 2.77 -3.75 19.25
CA LEU A 78 3.17 -2.41 19.71
C LEU A 78 3.02 -2.23 21.23
N GLU A 79 1.96 -2.79 21.82
CA GLU A 79 1.76 -2.82 23.27
C GLU A 79 2.84 -3.65 23.96
N MET A 80 3.22 -4.80 23.38
CA MET A 80 4.34 -5.61 23.86
C MET A 80 5.66 -4.86 23.76
N GLU A 81 5.98 -4.22 22.63
CA GLU A 81 7.21 -3.41 22.47
C GLU A 81 7.28 -2.24 23.46
N SER A 82 6.15 -1.56 23.70
CA SER A 82 6.02 -0.52 24.72
C SER A 82 6.23 -1.08 26.13
N ALA A 83 5.62 -2.24 26.43
CA ALA A 83 5.75 -2.93 27.71
C ALA A 83 7.18 -3.43 27.95
N TYR A 84 7.86 -3.96 26.94
CA TYR A 84 9.27 -4.39 27.03
C TYR A 84 10.19 -3.21 27.30
N SER A 85 9.97 -2.07 26.64
CA SER A 85 10.73 -0.86 26.95
C SER A 85 10.48 -0.39 28.40
N SER A 86 9.26 -0.54 28.91
CA SER A 86 8.94 -0.23 30.31
C SER A 86 9.64 -1.18 31.29
N LEU A 87 9.65 -2.49 31.01
CA LEU A 87 10.28 -3.51 31.84
C LEU A 87 11.79 -3.38 31.83
N VAL A 88 12.41 -3.15 30.67
CA VAL A 88 13.86 -2.89 30.57
C VAL A 88 14.25 -1.64 31.35
N ARG A 89 13.40 -0.60 31.38
CA ARG A 89 13.61 0.60 32.21
C ARG A 89 13.46 0.30 33.71
N ILE A 90 12.43 -0.46 34.10
CA ILE A 90 12.17 -0.84 35.49
C ILE A 90 13.27 -1.77 36.02
N PHE A 91 13.56 -2.87 35.33
CA PHE A 91 14.61 -3.82 35.68
C PHE A 91 16.00 -3.19 35.58
N GLY A 92 16.25 -2.35 34.58
CA GLY A 92 17.51 -1.61 34.45
C GLY A 92 17.75 -0.64 35.62
N ASN A 93 16.69 0.02 36.11
CA ASN A 93 16.76 0.85 37.31
C ASN A 93 16.94 0.03 38.59
N GLU A 94 16.32 -1.15 38.67
CA GLU A 94 16.46 -2.05 39.82
C GLU A 94 17.87 -2.66 39.92
N ILE A 95 18.50 -2.98 38.78
CA ILE A 95 19.90 -3.40 38.72
C ILE A 95 20.84 -2.26 39.14
N LYS A 96 20.58 -1.02 38.70
CA LYS A 96 21.36 0.15 39.12
C LYS A 96 21.24 0.41 40.62
N ARG A 97 20.02 0.36 41.17
CA ARG A 97 19.74 0.53 42.60
C ARG A 97 20.44 -0.52 43.46
N LYS A 98 20.35 -1.81 43.09
CA LYS A 98 21.04 -2.89 43.81
C LYS A 98 22.57 -2.76 43.75
N ARG A 99 23.13 -2.27 42.64
CA ARG A 99 24.58 -1.99 42.53
C ARG A 99 25.00 -0.84 43.43
N GLU A 100 24.21 0.24 43.51
CA GLU A 100 24.47 1.37 44.41
C GLU A 100 24.33 0.98 45.89
N GLU A 101 23.32 0.20 46.28
CA GLU A 101 23.17 -0.32 47.64
C GLU A 101 24.36 -1.21 48.06
N VAL A 102 24.89 -2.00 47.13
CA VAL A 102 26.09 -2.83 47.38
C VAL A 102 27.35 -1.95 47.49
N LEU A 103 27.50 -0.92 46.66
CA LEU A 103 28.63 0.02 46.73
C LEU A 103 28.64 0.83 48.03
N ILE A 104 27.47 1.29 48.50
CA ILE A 104 27.33 2.02 49.77
C ILE A 104 27.73 1.12 50.94
N LYS A 105 27.29 -0.14 50.96
CA LYS A 105 27.64 -1.11 52.02
C LYS A 105 29.12 -1.50 52.06
N VAL A 106 29.86 -1.34 50.95
CA VAL A 106 31.31 -1.60 50.89
C VAL A 106 32.12 -0.38 51.36
N SER A 107 31.55 0.83 51.36
CA SER A 107 32.23 2.05 51.80
C SER A 107 32.14 2.32 53.31
N ASP A 108 31.18 1.69 54.01
CA ASP A 108 30.93 1.86 55.45
C ASP A 108 31.66 0.80 56.33
N ASN A 109 32.57 0.00 55.75
CA ASN A 109 33.39 -1.01 56.44
C ASN A 109 34.88 -0.82 56.12
#